data_AF-A0A645HNA5-F1
#
_entry.id   AF-A0A645HNA5-F1
#
_cell.length_a   1.000
_cell.length_b   1.000
_cell.length_c   1.000
_cell.angle_alpha   90.00
_cell.angle_beta   90.00
_cell.angle_gamma   90.00
#
_symmetry.space_group_name_H-M   'P 1'
#
loop_
_entity.id
_entity.type
_entity.pdbx_description
1 polymer ?
#
loop_
_entity_poly.entity_id
_entity_poly.type
_entity_poly.pdbx_seq_one_letter_code
_entity_poly.pdbx_strand_id
1 'polypeptide(L)'
;MPNPYNTWQPILPENIENPLAPKLGNVPKRVALDADLVVLAMGGRPDDAPYLEGQREMVAPELYNIGDSFAAGRVLEACRAAYALATKI
;
A
#
# COMPACT_ATOMS: atom_id res chain seq x y z
N MET A 1 30.08 32.39 23.87
CA MET A 1 31.34 32.36 23.09
C MET A 1 31.02 31.87 21.68
N PRO A 2 31.52 32.51 20.61
CA PRO A 2 31.39 31.99 19.25
C PRO A 2 32.05 30.62 19.13
N ASN A 3 31.56 29.75 18.23
CA ASN A 3 32.15 28.43 18.00
C ASN A 3 33.62 28.60 17.52
N PRO A 4 34.63 28.07 18.24
CA PRO A 4 36.05 28.26 17.91
C PRO A 4 36.47 27.62 16.59
N TYR A 5 35.63 26.76 15.99
CA TYR A 5 35.86 26.16 14.68
C TYR A 5 35.09 26.86 13.54
N ASN A 6 34.33 27.92 13.83
CA ASN A 6 33.61 28.69 12.83
C ASN A 6 34.39 29.97 12.51
N THR A 7 35.28 29.89 11.52
CA THR A 7 36.17 30.99 11.14
C THR A 7 35.49 32.08 10.30
N TRP A 8 34.39 31.76 9.62
CA TRP A 8 33.61 32.72 8.84
C TRP A 8 32.21 32.16 8.49
N GLN A 9 31.16 32.94 8.72
CA GLN A 9 29.80 32.62 8.28
C GLN A 9 29.17 33.86 7.63
N PRO A 10 28.66 33.77 6.39
CA PRO A 10 27.99 34.89 5.75
C PRO A 10 26.71 35.24 6.53
N ILE A 11 26.55 36.51 6.86
CA ILE A 11 25.30 37.03 7.44
C ILE A 11 24.31 37.12 6.28
N LEU A 12 23.46 36.10 6.14
CA LEU A 12 22.39 36.11 5.15
C LEU A 12 21.16 36.83 5.72
N PRO A 13 20.52 37.72 4.93
CA PRO A 13 19.19 38.23 5.27
C PRO A 13 18.19 37.08 5.45
N GLU A 14 17.20 37.25 6.32
CA GLU A 14 16.19 36.20 6.63
C GLU A 14 15.43 35.68 5.39
N ASN A 15 15.37 36.48 4.31
CA ASN A 15 14.68 36.15 3.07
C ASN A 15 15.55 35.36 2.05
N ILE A 16 16.81 35.04 2.37
CA ILE A 16 17.70 34.30 1.47
C ILE A 16 17.92 32.91 2.04
N GLU A 17 17.44 31.89 1.32
CA GLU A 17 17.68 30.50 1.66
C GLU A 17 19.19 30.22 1.68
N ASN A 18 19.71 29.74 2.81
CA ASN A 18 21.13 29.47 2.96
C ASN A 18 21.53 28.22 2.16
N PRO A 19 22.34 28.35 1.08
CA PRO A 19 22.74 27.22 0.25
C PRO A 19 23.66 26.23 0.98
N LEU A 20 24.24 26.64 2.12
CA LEU A 20 25.08 25.82 2.99
C LEU A 20 24.31 25.21 4.17
N ALA A 21 23.00 25.47 4.29
CA ALA A 21 22.18 24.80 5.28
C ALA A 21 22.21 23.29 5.03
N PRO A 22 22.22 22.45 6.09
CA PRO A 22 22.05 21.02 5.93
C PRO A 22 20.82 20.76 5.06
N LYS A 23 20.99 20.06 3.93
CA LYS A 23 19.86 19.65 3.08
C LYS A 23 18.86 18.95 3.99
N LEU A 24 17.57 19.28 3.85
CA LEU A 24 16.52 18.57 4.59
C LEU A 24 16.73 17.07 4.37
N GLY A 25 17.06 16.34 5.44
CA GLY A 25 17.11 14.89 5.39
C GLY A 25 15.72 14.33 5.09
N ASN A 26 15.67 13.04 4.72
CA ASN A 26 14.43 12.27 4.57
C ASN A 26 13.71 12.03 5.92
N VAL A 27 13.54 13.08 6.73
CA VAL A 27 12.79 13.01 7.98
C VAL A 27 11.31 13.00 7.62
N PRO A 28 10.56 11.93 7.91
CA PRO A 28 9.13 11.91 7.64
C PRO A 28 8.46 13.01 8.46
N LYS A 29 7.75 13.91 7.77
CA LYS A 29 6.95 14.97 8.39
C LYS A 29 5.49 14.56 8.37
N ARG A 30 4.82 14.73 9.51
CA ARG A 30 3.37 14.61 9.57
C ARG A 30 2.74 15.84 8.92
N VAL A 31 1.91 15.64 7.92
CA VAL A 31 1.18 16.70 7.23
C VAL A 31 -0.31 16.42 7.36
N ALA A 32 -1.08 17.45 7.67
CA ALA A 32 -2.54 17.42 7.58
C ALA A 32 -2.95 18.14 6.29
N LEU A 33 -3.88 17.55 5.55
CA LEU A 33 -4.42 18.10 4.31
C LEU A 33 -5.93 18.21 4.48
N ASP A 34 -6.49 19.37 4.17
CA ASP A 34 -7.94 19.54 4.12
C ASP A 34 -8.48 18.91 2.85
N ALA A 35 -9.56 18.14 2.95
CA ALA A 35 -10.21 17.48 1.83
C ALA A 35 -11.72 17.39 2.05
N ASP A 36 -12.50 17.66 1.00
CA ASP A 36 -13.96 17.52 1.04
C ASP A 36 -14.40 16.04 0.98
N LEU A 37 -13.57 15.19 0.38
CA LEU A 37 -13.78 13.75 0.25
C LEU A 37 -12.44 13.00 0.20
N VAL A 38 -12.38 11.86 0.87
CA VAL A 38 -11.24 10.94 0.81
C VAL A 38 -11.68 9.61 0.21
N VAL A 39 -11.03 9.20 -0.88
CA VAL A 39 -11.26 7.89 -1.51
C VAL A 39 -10.15 6.93 -1.11
N LEU A 40 -10.52 5.83 -0.44
CA LEU A 40 -9.59 4.81 0.00
C LEU A 40 -9.49 3.68 -1.03
N ALA A 41 -8.48 3.73 -1.90
CA ALA A 41 -8.21 2.70 -2.92
C ALA A 41 -7.09 1.73 -2.46
N MET A 42 -7.29 1.08 -1.30
CA MET A 42 -6.25 0.26 -0.64
C MET A 42 -6.22 -1.21 -1.10
N GLY A 43 -6.94 -1.55 -2.17
CA GLY A 43 -7.12 -2.92 -2.66
C GLY A 43 -8.36 -3.62 -2.09
N GLY A 44 -8.49 -4.91 -2.39
CA GLY A 44 -9.61 -5.75 -1.97
C GLY A 44 -9.17 -6.85 -0.99
N ARG A 45 -10.10 -7.28 -0.13
CA ARG A 45 -9.94 -8.47 0.71
C ARG A 45 -10.76 -9.62 0.07
N PRO A 46 -10.19 -10.83 -0.09
CA PRO A 46 -10.95 -11.99 -0.55
C PRO A 46 -12.16 -12.26 0.36
N ASP A 47 -13.27 -12.66 -0.24
CA ASP A 47 -14.45 -13.15 0.47
C ASP A 47 -14.64 -14.65 0.18
N ASP A 48 -14.15 -15.48 1.10
CA ASP A 48 -14.20 -16.94 1.06
C ASP A 48 -15.34 -17.52 1.90
N ALA A 49 -16.23 -16.67 2.46
CA ALA A 49 -17.30 -17.13 3.34
C ALA A 49 -18.22 -18.19 2.70
N PRO A 50 -18.68 -18.04 1.43
CA PRO A 50 -19.51 -19.07 0.80
C PRO A 50 -18.80 -20.41 0.64
N TYR A 51 -17.48 -20.38 0.39
CA TYR A 51 -16.68 -21.59 0.29
C TYR A 51 -16.57 -22.31 1.63
N LEU A 52 -16.29 -21.57 2.71
CA LEU A 52 -16.18 -22.13 4.06
C LEU A 52 -17.53 -22.68 4.56
N GLU A 53 -18.64 -22.01 4.24
CA GLU A 53 -19.98 -22.48 4.56
C GLU A 53 -20.33 -23.77 3.79
N GLY A 54 -20.07 -23.80 2.49
CA GLY A 54 -20.26 -25.01 1.68
C GLY A 54 -19.41 -26.18 2.17
N GLN A 55 -18.19 -25.92 2.64
CA GLN A 55 -17.32 -26.94 3.24
C GLN A 55 -17.91 -27.46 4.57
N ARG A 56 -18.44 -26.57 5.42
CA ARG A 56 -19.09 -26.94 6.69
C ARG A 56 -20.33 -27.81 6.47
N GLU A 57 -21.10 -27.51 5.43
CA GLU A 57 -22.36 -28.20 5.12
C GLU A 57 -22.17 -29.44 4.23
N MET A 58 -20.94 -29.70 3.76
CA MET A 58 -20.62 -30.82 2.88
C MET A 58 -21.54 -30.86 1.65
N VAL A 59 -21.77 -29.69 1.03
CA VAL A 59 -22.75 -29.51 -0.07
C VAL A 59 -22.42 -30.33 -1.33
N ALA A 60 -21.18 -30.76 -1.49
CA ALA A 60 -20.71 -31.59 -2.60
C ALA A 60 -19.52 -32.47 -2.15
N PRO A 61 -19.23 -33.58 -2.87
CA PRO A 61 -18.06 -34.41 -2.61
C PRO A 61 -16.73 -33.64 -2.74
N GLU A 62 -16.68 -32.66 -3.65
CA GLU A 62 -15.52 -31.81 -3.89
C GLU A 62 -15.97 -30.35 -4.04
N LEU A 63 -15.18 -29.43 -3.47
CA LEU A 63 -15.43 -28.00 -3.52
C LEU A 63 -14.09 -27.28 -3.73
N TYR A 64 -14.05 -26.30 -4.63
CA TYR A 64 -12.84 -25.55 -4.96
C TYR A 64 -13.07 -24.05 -4.81
N ASN A 65 -12.20 -23.37 -4.05
CA ASN A 65 -12.16 -21.91 -3.99
C ASN A 65 -11.20 -21.37 -5.07
N ILE A 66 -11.71 -20.59 -6.02
CA ILE A 66 -10.91 -20.02 -7.12
C ILE A 66 -11.26 -18.54 -7.35
N GLY A 67 -10.37 -17.84 -8.07
CA GLY A 67 -10.57 -16.42 -8.39
C GLY A 67 -10.41 -15.51 -7.18
N ASP A 68 -11.10 -14.37 -7.21
CA ASP A 68 -10.95 -13.31 -6.21
C ASP A 68 -11.42 -13.73 -4.80
N SER A 69 -12.30 -14.72 -4.72
CA SER A 69 -12.73 -15.37 -3.47
C SER A 69 -11.57 -16.09 -2.77
N PHE A 70 -10.58 -16.61 -3.51
CA PHE A 70 -9.38 -17.22 -2.94
C PHE A 70 -8.26 -16.20 -2.75
N ALA A 71 -7.99 -15.42 -3.78
CA ALA A 71 -6.96 -14.39 -3.76
C ALA A 71 -7.35 -13.25 -4.70
N ALA A 72 -7.63 -12.08 -4.12
CA ALA A 72 -7.98 -10.88 -4.87
C ALA A 72 -6.83 -10.51 -5.81
N GLY A 73 -7.13 -10.41 -7.10
CA GLY A 73 -6.12 -10.18 -8.12
C GLY A 73 -6.66 -9.38 -9.30
N ARG A 74 -5.95 -9.46 -10.43
CA ARG A 74 -6.50 -8.96 -11.69
C ARG A 74 -7.36 -10.04 -12.34
N VAL A 75 -8.22 -9.63 -13.26
CA VAL A 75 -9.15 -10.50 -13.98
C VAL A 75 -8.44 -11.69 -14.65
N LEU A 76 -7.25 -11.49 -15.21
CA LEU A 76 -6.48 -12.56 -15.87
C LEU A 76 -6.11 -13.69 -14.91
N GLU A 77 -5.79 -13.37 -13.65
CA GLU A 77 -5.44 -14.32 -12.60
C GLU A 77 -6.65 -15.17 -12.23
N ALA A 78 -7.84 -14.55 -12.12
CA ALA A 78 -9.09 -15.28 -11.93
C ALA A 78 -9.38 -16.24 -13.10
N CYS A 79 -9.22 -15.78 -14.34
CA CYS A 79 -9.40 -16.64 -15.52
C CYS A 79 -8.38 -17.81 -15.55
N ARG A 80 -7.12 -17.54 -15.20
CA ARG A 80 -6.07 -18.57 -15.15
C ARG A 80 -6.32 -19.58 -14.04
N ALA A 81 -6.83 -19.15 -12.89
CA ALA A 81 -7.20 -20.06 -11.80
C ALA A 81 -8.30 -21.04 -12.25
N ALA A 82 -9.34 -20.52 -12.92
CA ALA A 82 -10.41 -21.35 -13.48
C ALA A 82 -9.88 -22.32 -14.55
N TYR A 83 -9.09 -21.83 -15.51
CA TYR A 83 -8.49 -22.68 -16.55
C TYR A 83 -7.60 -23.79 -15.96
N ALA A 84 -6.72 -23.43 -15.02
CA ALA A 84 -5.81 -24.38 -14.40
C ALA A 84 -6.56 -25.49 -13.64
N LEU A 85 -7.63 -25.15 -12.92
CA LEU A 85 -8.47 -26.13 -12.26
C LEU A 85 -9.17 -27.04 -13.28
N ALA A 86 -9.80 -26.45 -14.29
CA ALA A 86 -10.54 -27.19 -15.32
C ALA A 86 -9.67 -28.18 -16.12
N THR A 87 -8.38 -27.91 -16.27
CA THR A 87 -7.44 -28.83 -16.95
C THR A 87 -6.96 -30.00 -16.09
N LYS A 88 -7.28 -30.03 -14.79
CA LYS A 88 -6.79 -31.03 -13.83
C LYS A 88 -7.87 -31.96 -13.29
N ILE A 89 -9.14 -31.58 -13.44
CA ILE A 89 -10.32 -32.35 -13.06
C ILE A 89 -10.92 -33.02 -14.31
#